data_AF-A0A316AJ37-F1
#
_entry.id   AF-A0A316AJ37-F1
#
_cell.length_a   1.000
_cell.length_b   1.000
_cell.length_c   1.000
_cell.angle_alpha   90.00
_cell.angle_beta   90.00
_cell.angle_gamma   90.00
#
_symmetry.space_group_name_H-M   'P 1'
#
loop_
_entity.id
_entity.type
_entity.pdbx_description
1 polymer ?
#
loop_
_entity_poly.entity_id
_entity_poly.type
_entity_poly.pdbx_seq_one_letter_code
_entity_poly.pdbx_strand_id
1 'polypeptide(L)'
;MKFTSRGPGHCASIGPATFSYVAILSGLLSMLLLGSCMNPAVLTTSQSVKDIPQLAYFPSLAYIQHIEKGNQAQFNDSLSSITAYKLDSLLGSHSSTYHLSESIWPADGFIKMKTEIEINQLIQMVRAKRNLNAIPLPPTLDSLMEARDQRYAMAVIGAGFGRVKGNFRGQLAKGVGIGILTLGMYAPVPVKSNLSLFTLVIDAQENKVVYYRRSTPVEKSPTSTDVIHRELTGLLNKTFQ
;
A
#
# COMPACT_ATOMS: atom_id res chain seq x y z
N MET A 1 -18.47 -3.69 -92.62
CA MET A 1 -17.36 -4.49 -93.18
C MET A 1 -16.05 -4.03 -92.56
N LYS A 2 -15.16 -4.98 -92.22
CA LYS A 2 -13.77 -4.84 -91.69
C LYS A 2 -13.57 -4.56 -90.19
N PHE A 3 -13.33 -5.67 -89.48
CA PHE A 3 -12.46 -5.78 -88.31
C PHE A 3 -11.05 -5.28 -88.61
N THR A 4 -10.39 -4.64 -87.63
CA THR A 4 -8.94 -4.83 -87.38
C THR A 4 -8.65 -4.78 -85.87
N SER A 5 -7.84 -5.74 -85.45
CA SER A 5 -7.32 -6.01 -84.11
C SER A 5 -6.00 -5.30 -83.84
N ARG A 6 -5.69 -5.00 -82.56
CA ARG A 6 -4.37 -4.86 -81.89
C ARG A 6 -4.64 -4.37 -80.45
N GLY A 7 -4.07 -4.83 -79.34
CA GLY A 7 -3.07 -5.83 -78.97
C GLY A 7 -3.05 -5.90 -77.41
N PRO A 8 -2.35 -6.88 -76.79
CA PRO A 8 -2.44 -7.13 -75.35
C PRO A 8 -1.51 -6.24 -74.51
N GLY A 9 -2.06 -5.57 -73.50
CA GLY A 9 -1.32 -4.79 -72.50
C GLY A 9 -1.00 -5.61 -71.25
N HIS A 10 0.27 -5.97 -71.11
CA HIS A 10 1.07 -6.10 -69.87
C HIS A 10 0.37 -6.56 -68.58
N CYS A 11 0.63 -7.82 -68.19
CA CYS A 11 0.50 -8.31 -66.82
C CYS A 11 1.61 -7.72 -65.94
N ALA A 12 1.26 -6.94 -64.92
CA ALA A 12 2.17 -6.59 -63.83
C ALA A 12 2.18 -7.73 -62.80
N SER A 13 3.32 -8.39 -62.61
CA SER A 13 3.51 -9.38 -61.55
C SER A 13 3.63 -8.66 -60.19
N ILE A 14 2.69 -8.90 -59.29
CA ILE A 14 2.81 -8.52 -57.89
C ILE A 14 3.72 -9.55 -57.22
N GLY A 15 4.95 -9.14 -56.88
CA GLY A 15 5.89 -9.96 -56.14
C GLY A 15 5.40 -10.24 -54.71
N PRO A 16 5.79 -11.36 -54.09
CA PRO A 16 5.41 -11.69 -52.73
C PRO A 16 6.01 -10.69 -51.75
N ALA A 17 5.16 -9.98 -51.00
CA ALA A 17 5.58 -9.14 -49.89
C ALA A 17 6.22 -10.02 -48.81
N THR A 18 7.54 -9.98 -48.70
CA THR A 18 8.29 -10.56 -47.59
C THR A 18 8.04 -9.71 -46.34
N PHE A 19 6.94 -9.99 -45.65
CA PHE A 19 6.66 -9.41 -44.34
C PHE A 19 7.79 -9.82 -43.39
N SER A 20 8.64 -8.84 -43.05
CA SER A 20 9.79 -9.00 -42.14
C SER A 20 9.31 -9.32 -40.72
N TYR A 21 9.34 -10.61 -40.37
CA TYR A 21 9.10 -11.13 -39.01
C TYR A 21 10.02 -10.48 -37.95
N VAL A 22 11.17 -9.93 -38.36
CA VAL A 22 12.14 -9.26 -37.48
C VAL A 22 11.58 -7.97 -36.85
N ALA A 23 10.72 -7.24 -37.56
CA ALA A 23 10.12 -6.00 -37.05
C ALA A 23 9.07 -6.27 -35.95
N ILE A 24 8.35 -7.39 -36.05
CA ILE A 24 7.30 -7.77 -35.09
C ILE A 24 7.92 -8.27 -33.77
N LEU A 25 9.03 -9.02 -33.83
CA LEU A 25 9.74 -9.46 -32.62
C LEU A 25 10.39 -8.30 -31.84
N SER A 26 10.93 -7.30 -32.56
CA SER A 26 11.49 -6.08 -31.97
C SER A 26 10.44 -5.26 -31.20
N GLY A 27 9.23 -5.13 -31.76
CA GLY A 27 8.12 -4.43 -31.12
C GLY A 27 7.64 -5.09 -29.83
N LEU A 28 7.59 -6.43 -29.78
CA LEU A 28 7.16 -7.18 -28.59
C LEU A 28 8.16 -7.09 -27.44
N LEU A 29 9.46 -7.03 -27.75
CA LEU A 29 10.53 -6.92 -26.74
C LEU A 29 10.55 -5.53 -26.08
N SER A 30 10.19 -4.47 -26.81
CA SER A 30 10.09 -3.11 -26.25
C SER A 30 8.87 -2.90 -25.35
N MET A 31 7.75 -3.60 -25.60
CA MET A 31 6.57 -3.52 -24.71
C MET A 31 6.79 -4.18 -23.35
N LEU A 32 7.71 -5.14 -23.23
CA LEU A 32 8.02 -5.82 -21.96
C LEU A 32 8.88 -4.97 -21.00
N LEU A 33 9.51 -3.89 -21.48
CA LEU A 33 10.38 -3.04 -20.67
C LEU A 33 9.66 -1.84 -20.03
N LEU A 34 8.37 -1.62 -20.33
CA LEU A 34 7.55 -0.55 -19.73
C LEU A 34 6.85 -0.96 -18.43
N GLY A 35 7.42 -1.93 -17.70
CA GLY A 35 7.01 -2.27 -16.33
C GLY A 35 7.27 -1.11 -15.37
N SER A 36 6.42 -0.08 -15.44
CA SER A 36 6.48 1.09 -14.59
C SER A 36 6.38 0.66 -13.12
N CYS A 37 7.34 1.10 -12.31
CA CYS A 37 7.23 1.05 -10.86
C CYS A 37 6.03 1.91 -10.45
N MET A 38 4.87 1.29 -10.24
CA MET A 38 3.69 1.94 -9.65
C MET A 38 4.06 2.39 -8.24
N ASN A 39 4.46 3.65 -8.10
CA ASN A 39 4.63 4.28 -6.81
C ASN A 39 3.29 4.24 -6.06
N PRO A 40 3.28 3.96 -4.75
CA PRO A 40 2.06 3.97 -3.97
C PRO A 40 1.44 5.37 -4.03
N ALA A 41 0.20 5.43 -4.48
CA ALA A 41 -0.51 6.69 -4.65
C ALA A 41 -0.65 7.42 -3.32
N VAL A 42 -0.25 8.69 -3.29
CA VAL A 42 -0.58 9.63 -2.23
C VAL A 42 -1.97 10.18 -2.55
N LEU A 43 -2.87 10.18 -1.58
CA LEU A 43 -4.18 10.80 -1.72
C LEU A 43 -4.25 12.01 -0.79
N THR A 44 -4.56 13.17 -1.35
CA THR A 44 -4.72 14.44 -0.63
C THR A 44 -6.02 15.08 -1.08
N THR A 45 -6.67 15.79 -0.17
CA THR A 45 -7.70 16.77 -0.53
C THR A 45 -7.05 18.08 -0.98
N SER A 46 -7.84 19.11 -1.29
CA SER A 46 -7.32 20.44 -1.70
C SER A 46 -6.50 21.13 -0.61
N GLN A 47 -6.65 20.72 0.66
CA GLN A 47 -5.89 21.26 1.77
C GLN A 47 -4.51 20.60 1.88
N SER A 48 -3.46 21.43 1.92
CA SER A 48 -2.10 20.96 2.16
C SER A 48 -1.91 20.61 3.64
N VAL A 49 -1.42 19.40 3.90
CA VAL A 49 -1.10 18.93 5.25
C VAL A 49 0.01 19.75 5.91
N LYS A 50 0.86 20.41 5.12
CA LYS A 50 1.94 21.29 5.60
C LYS A 50 1.43 22.52 6.33
N ASP A 51 0.23 22.97 5.97
CA ASP A 51 -0.38 24.18 6.51
C ASP A 51 -1.16 23.90 7.80
N ILE A 52 -1.17 22.65 8.27
CA ILE A 52 -1.79 22.27 9.54
C ILE A 52 -0.84 22.70 10.67
N PRO A 53 -1.25 23.67 11.52
CA PRO A 53 -0.37 24.26 12.52
C PRO A 53 -0.06 23.31 13.68
N GLN A 54 -1.01 22.43 14.01
CA GLN A 54 -0.92 21.50 15.12
C GLN A 54 -1.73 20.25 14.80
N LEU A 55 -1.14 19.09 15.09
CA LEU A 55 -1.68 17.78 14.73
C LEU A 55 -1.72 16.88 15.96
N ALA A 56 -2.90 16.61 16.50
CA ALA A 56 -3.04 15.54 17.49
C ALA A 56 -2.69 14.20 16.85
N TYR A 57 -2.41 13.18 17.66
CA TYR A 57 -2.17 11.85 17.10
C TYR A 57 -2.81 10.74 17.92
N PHE A 58 -3.28 9.72 17.23
CA PHE A 58 -3.63 8.45 17.85
C PHE A 58 -2.35 7.65 18.06
N PRO A 59 -2.20 6.93 19.19
CA PRO A 59 -1.17 5.92 19.34
C PRO A 59 -1.12 4.99 18.13
N SER A 60 0.09 4.64 17.72
CA SER A 60 0.32 3.84 16.53
C SER A 60 -0.26 2.44 16.73
N LEU A 61 -0.99 1.97 15.73
CA LEU A 61 -1.51 0.60 15.74
C LEU A 61 -0.62 -0.29 14.90
N ALA A 62 -0.57 -1.58 15.22
CA ALA A 62 0.18 -2.54 14.42
C ALA A 62 -0.52 -3.89 14.33
N TYR A 63 -0.60 -4.41 13.10
CA TYR A 63 -1.19 -5.70 12.78
C TYR A 63 -0.17 -6.60 12.11
N ILE A 64 0.64 -7.26 12.94
CA ILE A 64 1.72 -8.13 12.49
C ILE A 64 1.31 -9.58 12.66
N GLN A 65 1.35 -10.31 11.56
CA GLN A 65 1.17 -11.76 11.59
C GLN A 65 2.53 -12.44 11.79
N HIS A 66 2.52 -13.61 12.40
CA HIS A 66 3.65 -14.52 12.41
C HIS A 66 3.36 -15.71 11.50
N ILE A 67 4.23 -15.94 10.53
CA ILE A 67 4.16 -17.10 9.64
C ILE A 67 5.10 -18.19 10.14
N GLU A 68 4.50 -19.26 10.62
CA GLU A 68 5.20 -20.43 11.13
C GLU A 68 5.52 -21.46 10.03
N LYS A 69 6.14 -22.57 10.45
CA LYS A 69 6.34 -23.74 9.59
C LYS A 69 4.97 -24.25 9.12
N GLY A 70 4.83 -24.44 7.81
CA GLY A 70 3.56 -24.88 7.22
C GLY A 70 2.72 -23.73 6.64
N ASN A 71 3.28 -22.52 6.57
CA ASN A 71 2.69 -21.34 5.91
C ASN A 71 1.37 -20.86 6.54
N GLN A 72 1.17 -21.16 7.82
CA GLN A 72 0.03 -20.63 8.56
C GLN A 72 0.42 -19.27 9.13
N ALA A 73 -0.30 -18.24 8.69
CA ALA A 73 -0.18 -16.89 9.22
C ALA A 73 -1.16 -16.73 10.39
N GLN A 74 -0.66 -16.37 11.56
CA GLN A 74 -1.47 -16.09 12.75
C GLN A 74 -1.15 -14.69 13.26
N PHE A 75 -2.13 -13.98 13.81
CA PHE A 75 -1.87 -12.70 14.46
C PHE A 75 -0.88 -12.87 15.61
N ASN A 76 0.01 -11.91 15.81
CA ASN A 76 1.03 -11.98 16.85
C ASN A 76 1.11 -10.68 17.64
N ASP A 77 0.51 -10.69 18.83
CA ASP A 77 0.42 -9.55 19.74
C ASP A 77 1.80 -8.99 20.07
N SER A 78 2.78 -9.85 20.36
CA SER A 78 4.13 -9.42 20.73
C SER A 78 4.80 -8.62 19.60
N LEU A 79 4.78 -9.14 18.38
CA LEU A 79 5.34 -8.45 17.22
C LEU A 79 4.60 -7.14 16.94
N SER A 80 3.27 -7.17 17.03
CA SER A 80 2.42 -5.98 16.91
C SER A 80 2.79 -4.91 17.94
N SER A 81 2.80 -5.23 19.23
CA SER A 81 3.13 -4.28 20.29
C SER A 81 4.53 -3.70 20.14
N ILE A 82 5.52 -4.51 19.77
CA ILE A 82 6.90 -4.03 19.52
C ILE A 82 6.92 -3.04 18.35
N THR A 83 6.22 -3.35 17.25
CA THR A 83 6.17 -2.45 16.08
C THR A 83 5.44 -1.15 16.41
N ALA A 84 4.29 -1.22 17.10
CA ALA A 84 3.54 -0.05 17.55
C ALA A 84 4.37 0.86 18.46
N TYR A 85 5.00 0.28 19.49
CA TYR A 85 5.88 1.01 20.41
C TYR A 85 7.02 1.73 19.68
N LYS A 86 7.64 1.07 18.69
CA LYS A 86 8.72 1.68 17.89
C LYS A 86 8.22 2.82 17.02
N LEU A 87 7.03 2.69 16.44
CA LEU A 87 6.39 3.78 15.68
C LEU A 87 6.12 4.98 16.60
N ASP A 88 5.52 4.76 17.77
CA ASP A 88 5.23 5.83 18.74
C ASP A 88 6.50 6.49 19.26
N SER A 89 7.53 5.71 19.57
CA SER A 89 8.82 6.25 19.99
C SER A 89 9.44 7.16 18.92
N LEU A 90 9.30 6.80 17.64
CA LEU A 90 9.84 7.58 16.53
C LEU A 90 9.00 8.82 16.21
N LEU A 91 7.67 8.74 16.34
CA LEU A 91 6.77 9.89 16.24
C LEU A 91 7.06 10.89 17.37
N GLY A 92 7.20 10.40 18.60
CA GLY A 92 7.54 11.22 19.76
C GLY A 92 8.90 11.91 19.63
N SER A 93 9.92 11.22 19.10
CA SER A 93 11.25 11.82 18.90
C SER A 93 11.30 12.87 17.78
N HIS A 94 10.29 12.93 16.91
CA HIS A 94 10.19 13.88 15.79
C HIS A 94 8.92 14.73 15.87
N SER A 95 8.32 14.87 17.05
CA SER A 95 7.04 15.56 17.24
C SER A 95 7.06 16.98 16.70
N SER A 96 8.13 17.74 16.95
CA SER A 96 8.30 19.10 16.43
C SER A 96 8.38 19.16 14.90
N THR A 97 8.97 18.15 14.25
CA THR A 97 9.11 18.09 12.79
C THR A 97 7.79 17.82 12.08
N TYR A 98 6.88 17.12 12.75
CA TYR A 98 5.57 16.74 12.19
C TYR A 98 4.41 17.51 12.84
N HIS A 99 4.72 18.59 13.58
CA HIS A 99 3.77 19.42 14.34
C HIS A 99 2.85 18.61 15.27
N LEU A 100 3.35 17.52 15.83
CA LEU A 100 2.56 16.63 16.69
C LEU A 100 2.34 17.26 18.06
N SER A 101 1.09 17.26 18.51
CA SER A 101 0.68 17.66 19.84
C SER A 101 0.48 16.44 20.74
N GLU A 102 -0.54 16.47 21.59
CA GLU A 102 -0.83 15.40 22.53
C GLU A 102 -1.47 14.19 21.85
N SER A 103 -1.27 13.02 22.46
CA SER A 103 -1.93 11.81 22.02
C SER A 103 -3.41 11.83 22.44
N ILE A 104 -4.31 11.61 21.49
CA ILE A 104 -5.75 11.49 21.73
C ILE A 104 -6.14 10.02 21.88
N TRP A 105 -5.90 9.47 23.07
CA TRP A 105 -6.32 8.12 23.41
C TRP A 105 -7.40 8.13 24.51
N PRO A 106 -8.56 7.47 24.30
CA PRO A 106 -9.60 7.40 25.32
C PRO A 106 -9.11 6.58 26.51
N ALA A 107 -9.57 6.87 27.73
CA ALA A 107 -9.21 6.07 28.91
C ALA A 107 -9.99 4.73 28.96
N ASP A 108 -11.26 4.80 28.55
CA ASP A 108 -12.20 3.67 28.56
C ASP A 108 -11.82 2.59 27.53
N GLY A 109 -11.80 1.33 27.97
CA GLY A 109 -11.39 0.20 27.14
C GLY A 109 -12.33 -0.10 25.96
N PHE A 110 -13.64 0.13 26.13
CA PHE A 110 -14.62 -0.09 25.06
C PHE A 110 -14.48 0.99 23.99
N ILE A 111 -14.32 2.25 24.38
CA ILE A 111 -14.08 3.35 23.44
C ILE A 111 -12.74 3.14 22.72
N LYS A 112 -11.67 2.72 23.40
CA LYS A 112 -10.38 2.36 22.76
C LYS A 112 -10.56 1.34 21.63
N MET A 113 -11.19 0.21 21.94
CA MET A 113 -11.44 -0.85 20.96
C MET A 113 -12.25 -0.33 19.76
N LYS A 114 -13.28 0.48 20.02
CA LYS A 114 -14.11 1.07 18.96
C LYS A 114 -13.32 2.06 18.10
N THR A 115 -12.49 2.91 18.71
CA THR A 115 -11.55 3.81 18.02
C THR A 115 -10.60 3.02 17.10
N GLU A 116 -10.00 1.92 17.57
CA GLU A 116 -9.13 1.07 16.74
C GLU A 116 -9.86 0.48 15.54
N ILE A 117 -11.08 -0.04 15.75
CA ILE A 117 -11.93 -0.59 14.69
C ILE A 117 -12.23 0.48 13.64
N GLU A 118 -12.64 1.67 14.07
CA GLU A 118 -13.02 2.77 13.18
C GLU A 118 -11.82 3.31 12.38
N ILE A 119 -10.63 3.41 12.99
CA ILE A 119 -9.38 3.75 12.28
C ILE A 119 -9.07 2.73 11.19
N ASN A 120 -9.19 1.44 11.48
CA ASN A 120 -8.98 0.40 10.48
C ASN A 120 -10.02 0.46 9.36
N GLN A 121 -11.29 0.68 9.71
CA GLN A 121 -12.37 0.83 8.73
C GLN A 121 -12.10 2.00 7.79
N LEU A 122 -11.63 3.14 8.30
CA LEU A 122 -11.19 4.28 7.47
C LEU A 122 -10.12 3.86 6.46
N ILE A 123 -9.06 3.16 6.89
CA ILE A 123 -8.03 2.67 5.97
C ILE A 123 -8.64 1.79 4.88
N GLN A 124 -9.50 0.84 5.23
CA GLN A 124 -10.09 -0.05 4.24
C GLN A 124 -11.00 0.71 3.27
N MET A 125 -11.78 1.68 3.75
CA MET A 125 -12.60 2.53 2.90
C MET A 125 -11.75 3.36 1.93
N VAL A 126 -10.66 3.97 2.41
CA VAL A 126 -9.72 4.73 1.57
C VAL A 126 -9.10 3.83 0.50
N ARG A 127 -8.66 2.63 0.87
CA ARG A 127 -8.07 1.66 -0.06
C ARG A 127 -9.06 1.17 -1.11
N ALA A 128 -10.31 0.92 -0.72
CA ALA A 128 -11.35 0.44 -1.61
C ALA A 128 -11.79 1.53 -2.60
N LYS A 129 -12.05 2.75 -2.11
CA LYS A 129 -12.56 3.85 -2.94
C LYS A 129 -11.47 4.59 -3.72
N ARG A 130 -10.22 4.56 -3.24
CA ARG A 130 -9.07 5.34 -3.78
C ARG A 130 -9.36 6.84 -3.93
N ASN A 131 -10.30 7.36 -3.14
CA ASN A 131 -10.74 8.75 -3.15
C ASN A 131 -11.14 9.13 -1.72
N LEU A 132 -10.71 10.30 -1.26
CA LEU A 132 -10.97 10.80 0.09
C LEU A 132 -12.30 11.54 0.24
N ASN A 133 -12.84 12.13 -0.84
CA ASN A 133 -14.02 13.01 -0.78
C ASN A 133 -15.32 12.28 -0.40
N ALA A 134 -15.33 10.94 -0.39
CA ALA A 134 -16.51 10.11 -0.16
C ALA A 134 -16.38 9.23 1.10
N ILE A 135 -15.52 9.61 2.05
CA ILE A 135 -15.24 8.81 3.24
C ILE A 135 -15.62 9.63 4.47
N PRO A 136 -16.80 9.35 5.06
CA PRO A 136 -17.23 10.04 6.27
C PRO A 136 -16.34 9.63 7.46
N LEU A 137 -16.15 10.54 8.40
CA LEU A 137 -15.50 10.23 9.67
C LEU A 137 -16.44 9.36 10.52
N PRO A 138 -15.98 8.22 11.04
CA PRO A 138 -16.74 7.44 11.99
C PRO A 138 -17.05 8.21 13.28
N PRO A 139 -18.22 7.98 13.88
CA PRO A 139 -18.74 8.81 14.97
C PRO A 139 -17.89 8.76 16.25
N THR A 140 -17.20 7.66 16.52
CA THR A 140 -16.34 7.59 17.73
C THR A 140 -15.10 8.44 17.56
N LEU A 141 -14.52 8.49 16.36
CA LEU A 141 -13.39 9.36 16.06
C LEU A 141 -13.80 10.83 16.10
N ASP A 142 -14.96 11.16 15.51
CA ASP A 142 -15.53 12.50 15.50
C ASP A 142 -15.74 13.01 16.94
N SER A 143 -16.52 12.28 17.74
CA SER A 143 -16.78 12.65 19.14
C SER A 143 -15.52 12.69 20.01
N LEU A 144 -14.54 11.81 19.76
CA LEU A 144 -13.29 11.79 20.51
C LEU A 144 -12.43 13.03 20.20
N MET A 145 -12.39 13.45 18.94
CA MET A 145 -11.67 14.66 18.51
C MET A 145 -12.36 15.92 19.03
N GLU A 146 -13.69 15.99 18.91
CA GLU A 146 -14.51 17.09 19.48
C GLU A 146 -14.32 17.22 20.99
N ALA A 147 -14.37 16.12 21.74
CA ALA A 147 -14.20 16.11 23.20
C ALA A 147 -12.80 16.57 23.67
N ARG A 148 -11.83 16.68 22.74
CA ARG A 148 -10.46 17.14 22.99
C ARG A 148 -10.14 18.47 22.32
N ASP A 149 -11.14 19.13 21.72
CA ASP A 149 -10.99 20.36 20.94
C ASP A 149 -9.88 20.23 19.87
N GLN A 150 -9.81 19.06 19.22
CA GLN A 150 -8.82 18.76 18.20
C GLN A 150 -9.46 18.77 16.82
N ARG A 151 -9.08 19.73 15.99
CA ARG A 151 -9.52 19.75 14.58
C ARG A 151 -8.82 18.67 13.75
N TYR A 152 -7.50 18.53 13.92
CA TYR A 152 -6.70 17.61 13.12
C TYR A 152 -6.10 16.50 13.97
N ALA A 153 -6.19 15.28 13.47
CA ALA A 153 -5.52 14.13 14.08
C ALA A 153 -4.88 13.21 13.04
N MET A 154 -3.71 12.67 13.37
CA MET A 154 -3.02 11.67 12.58
C MET A 154 -3.12 10.28 13.20
N ALA A 155 -3.32 9.27 12.38
CA ALA A 155 -3.10 7.88 12.77
C ALA A 155 -2.04 7.23 11.89
N VAL A 156 -1.17 6.45 12.50
CA VAL A 156 -0.18 5.62 11.81
C VAL A 156 -0.45 4.16 12.15
N ILE A 157 -0.57 3.32 11.12
CA ILE A 157 -0.79 1.88 11.28
C ILE A 157 0.31 1.11 10.56
N GLY A 158 0.96 0.19 11.27
CA GLY A 158 1.81 -0.83 10.69
C GLY A 158 1.03 -2.09 10.36
N ALA A 159 1.24 -2.69 9.20
CA ALA A 159 0.73 -4.03 8.91
C ALA A 159 1.76 -4.84 8.13
N GLY A 160 1.82 -6.13 8.40
CA GLY A 160 2.76 -7.02 7.72
C GLY A 160 2.85 -8.36 8.40
N PHE A 161 3.96 -9.06 8.19
CA PHE A 161 4.21 -10.33 8.84
C PHE A 161 5.69 -10.56 9.10
N GLY A 162 5.98 -11.17 10.25
CA GLY A 162 7.26 -11.81 10.54
C GLY A 162 7.24 -13.26 10.09
N ARG A 163 8.38 -13.78 9.64
CA ARG A 163 8.50 -15.18 9.23
C ARG A 163 9.76 -15.81 9.81
N VAL A 164 9.65 -17.01 10.36
CA VAL A 164 10.82 -17.78 10.82
C VAL A 164 11.61 -18.28 9.61
N LYS A 165 12.93 -18.09 9.64
CA LYS A 165 13.85 -18.68 8.65
C LYS A 165 13.91 -20.20 8.87
N GLY A 166 13.19 -20.98 8.08
CA GLY A 166 13.22 -22.45 8.15
C GLY A 166 12.77 -23.12 6.84
N ASN A 167 13.41 -24.24 6.47
CA ASN A 167 13.19 -25.21 5.36
C ASN A 167 12.27 -24.82 4.17
N PHE A 168 12.27 -23.56 3.77
CA PHE A 168 11.44 -23.03 2.69
C PHE A 168 11.78 -23.67 1.35
N ARG A 169 13.06 -23.94 1.08
CA ARG A 169 13.51 -24.70 -0.11
C ARG A 169 12.81 -26.06 -0.22
N GLY A 170 12.61 -26.75 0.91
CA GLY A 170 11.90 -28.03 0.95
C GLY A 170 10.39 -27.91 0.74
N GLN A 171 9.77 -26.79 1.15
CA GLN A 171 8.33 -26.54 0.93
C GLN A 171 8.02 -25.99 -0.47
N LEU A 172 8.89 -25.15 -1.04
CA LEU A 172 8.84 -24.73 -2.43
C LEU A 172 8.96 -25.92 -3.38
N ALA A 173 9.91 -26.83 -3.14
CA ALA A 173 10.09 -28.04 -3.94
C ALA A 173 8.83 -28.93 -3.92
N LYS A 174 8.16 -29.03 -2.76
CA LYS A 174 6.87 -29.74 -2.64
C LYS A 174 5.71 -28.98 -3.30
N GLY A 175 5.70 -27.65 -3.21
CA GLY A 175 4.67 -26.79 -3.79
C GLY A 175 4.68 -26.74 -5.32
N VAL A 176 5.85 -26.82 -5.95
CA VAL A 176 5.97 -26.94 -7.43
C VAL A 176 5.35 -28.27 -7.91
N GLY A 177 5.51 -29.36 -7.15
CA GLY A 177 4.88 -30.65 -7.47
C GLY A 177 3.35 -30.63 -7.36
N ILE A 178 2.78 -29.81 -6.46
CA ILE A 178 1.32 -29.69 -6.26
C ILE A 178 0.70 -28.64 -7.21
N GLY A 179 1.42 -27.56 -7.56
CA GLY A 179 0.92 -26.50 -8.44
C GLY A 179 0.65 -26.95 -9.89
N ILE A 180 1.30 -28.02 -10.34
CA ILE A 180 0.98 -28.69 -11.62
C ILE A 180 -0.34 -29.49 -11.50
N LEU A 181 -0.66 -30.00 -10.31
CA LEU A 181 -1.86 -30.80 -10.04
C LEU A 181 -3.11 -29.95 -9.75
N THR A 182 -2.97 -28.70 -9.32
CA THR A 182 -4.10 -27.82 -8.98
C THR A 182 -4.57 -26.90 -10.12
N LEU A 183 -4.27 -27.24 -11.39
CA LEU A 183 -4.78 -26.54 -12.58
C LEU A 183 -4.64 -24.99 -12.52
N GLY A 184 -3.51 -24.48 -12.02
CA GLY A 184 -3.15 -23.06 -12.19
C GLY A 184 -3.55 -22.09 -11.08
N MET A 185 -4.19 -22.52 -9.98
CA MET A 185 -4.37 -21.65 -8.80
C MET A 185 -3.12 -21.62 -7.91
N TYR A 186 -2.06 -20.96 -8.38
CA TYR A 186 -0.85 -20.71 -7.60
C TYR A 186 -1.00 -19.43 -6.79
N ALA A 187 -1.22 -19.54 -5.48
CA ALA A 187 -1.08 -18.41 -4.55
C ALA A 187 0.40 -18.36 -4.10
N PRO A 188 1.21 -17.37 -4.53
CA PRO A 188 2.60 -17.29 -4.11
C PRO A 188 2.67 -17.08 -2.60
N VAL A 189 3.29 -18.03 -1.89
CA VAL A 189 3.55 -17.88 -0.47
C VAL A 189 4.68 -16.86 -0.31
N PRO A 190 4.49 -15.79 0.48
CA PRO A 190 5.52 -14.78 0.67
C PRO A 190 6.80 -15.38 1.27
N VAL A 191 7.93 -15.09 0.62
CA VAL A 191 9.24 -15.70 0.90
C VAL A 191 9.93 -15.07 2.11
N LYS A 192 9.67 -13.78 2.37
CA LYS A 192 10.36 -12.98 3.39
C LYS A 192 9.34 -12.20 4.21
N SER A 193 9.69 -11.93 5.47
CA SER A 193 8.95 -10.98 6.34
C SER A 193 8.70 -9.67 5.61
N ASN A 194 7.60 -8.99 5.91
CA ASN A 194 7.37 -7.66 5.38
C ASN A 194 6.77 -6.66 6.39
N LEU A 195 6.84 -5.39 6.01
CA LEU A 195 6.17 -4.29 6.68
C LEU A 195 5.62 -3.32 5.64
N SER A 196 4.39 -2.86 5.87
CA SER A 196 3.78 -1.70 5.21
C SER A 196 3.28 -0.76 6.29
N LEU A 197 3.47 0.53 6.07
CA LEU A 197 2.95 1.57 6.94
C LEU A 197 1.82 2.32 6.22
N PHE A 198 0.82 2.72 6.98
CA PHE A 198 -0.32 3.50 6.56
C PHE A 198 -0.39 4.74 7.44
N THR A 199 -0.64 5.89 6.82
CA THR A 199 -0.81 7.16 7.51
C THR A 199 -2.08 7.82 7.00
N LEU A 200 -2.86 8.37 7.91
CA LEU A 200 -4.04 9.16 7.62
C LEU A 200 -4.05 10.41 8.49
N VAL A 201 -4.49 11.52 7.92
CA VAL A 201 -4.83 12.75 8.67
C VAL A 201 -6.31 13.01 8.49
N ILE A 202 -6.98 13.26 9.60
CA ILE A 202 -8.41 13.49 9.73
C ILE A 202 -8.63 14.96 10.07
N ASP A 203 -9.64 15.58 9.45
CA ASP A 203 -10.21 16.87 9.83
C ASP A 203 -11.61 16.64 10.42
N ALA A 204 -11.76 16.82 11.74
CA ALA A 204 -13.04 16.66 12.42
C ALA A 204 -14.02 17.79 12.09
N GLN A 205 -13.54 19.02 11.87
CA GLN A 205 -14.41 20.16 11.52
C GLN A 205 -15.11 19.90 10.18
N GLU A 206 -14.40 19.27 9.25
CA GLU A 206 -14.90 18.95 7.91
C GLU A 206 -15.40 17.49 7.80
N ASN A 207 -15.37 16.73 8.91
CA ASN A 207 -15.78 15.33 9.01
C ASN A 207 -15.22 14.45 7.86
N LYS A 208 -13.91 14.57 7.58
CA LYS A 208 -13.29 13.88 6.44
C LYS A 208 -11.83 13.51 6.67
N VAL A 209 -11.37 12.52 5.92
CA VAL A 209 -9.94 12.22 5.79
C VAL A 209 -9.35 13.20 4.78
N VAL A 210 -8.39 14.04 5.20
CA VAL A 210 -7.76 15.05 4.33
C VAL A 210 -6.47 14.56 3.67
N TYR A 211 -5.87 13.50 4.23
CA TYR A 211 -4.66 12.88 3.72
C TYR A 211 -4.65 11.38 3.97
N TYR A 212 -4.13 10.65 3.00
CA TYR A 212 -3.78 9.24 3.16
C TYR A 212 -2.53 8.90 2.36
N ARG A 213 -1.67 8.11 2.98
CA ARG A 213 -0.52 7.51 2.31
C ARG A 213 -0.21 6.13 2.85
N ARG A 214 0.34 5.32 1.97
CA ARG A 214 0.81 3.97 2.25
C ARG A 214 2.25 3.82 1.77
N SER A 215 3.08 3.08 2.50
CA SER A 215 4.40 2.67 2.04
C SER A 215 4.28 1.47 1.10
N THR A 216 5.30 1.26 0.26
CA THR A 216 5.42 -0.03 -0.43
C THR A 216 5.78 -1.11 0.58
N PRO A 217 5.24 -2.34 0.47
CA PRO A 217 5.66 -3.44 1.32
C PRO A 217 7.16 -3.68 1.18
N VAL A 218 7.89 -3.63 2.30
CA VAL A 218 9.34 -3.88 2.33
C VAL A 218 9.60 -5.26 2.88
N GLU A 219 10.37 -6.06 2.15
CA GLU A 219 10.73 -7.44 2.52
C GLU A 219 11.79 -7.52 3.64
N LYS A 220 11.47 -6.98 4.82
CA LYS A 220 12.32 -7.01 6.02
C LYS A 220 11.48 -7.28 7.27
N SER A 221 12.14 -7.51 8.41
CA SER A 221 11.46 -7.74 9.69
C SER A 221 10.57 -6.55 10.06
N PRO A 222 9.30 -6.77 10.44
CA PRO A 222 8.38 -5.70 10.85
C PRO A 222 8.78 -5.04 12.18
N THR A 223 9.69 -5.65 12.94
CA THR A 223 10.23 -5.10 14.20
C THR A 223 11.61 -4.45 14.03
N SER A 224 12.15 -4.37 12.81
CA SER A 224 13.46 -3.74 12.59
C SER A 224 13.36 -2.22 12.73
N THR A 225 14.13 -1.63 13.66
CA THR A 225 14.10 -0.18 13.92
C THR A 225 14.48 0.62 12.68
N ASP A 226 15.54 0.23 11.95
CA ASP A 226 15.99 0.94 10.75
C ASP A 226 14.93 0.93 9.64
N VAL A 227 14.19 -0.18 9.52
CA VAL A 227 13.13 -0.32 8.52
C VAL A 227 11.96 0.55 8.90
N ILE A 228 11.49 0.47 10.15
CA ILE A 228 10.37 1.29 10.65
C ILE A 228 10.71 2.78 10.48
N HIS A 229 11.91 3.20 10.91
CA HIS A 229 12.36 4.58 10.77
C HIS A 229 12.37 5.02 9.31
N ARG A 230 13.04 4.29 8.42
CA ARG A 230 13.11 4.65 7.00
C ARG A 230 11.73 4.75 6.35
N GLU A 231 10.85 3.79 6.61
CA GLU A 231 9.51 3.80 6.02
C GLU A 231 8.64 4.93 6.59
N LEU A 232 8.73 5.20 7.90
CA LEU A 232 7.99 6.29 8.55
C LEU A 232 8.47 7.66 8.04
N THR A 233 9.77 7.91 8.08
CA THR A 233 10.39 9.14 7.56
C THR A 233 10.07 9.33 6.07
N GLY A 234 10.13 8.25 5.28
CA GLY A 234 9.79 8.30 3.86
C GLY A 234 8.32 8.64 3.58
N LEU A 235 7.41 8.24 4.47
CA LEU A 235 6.00 8.60 4.41
C LEU A 235 5.76 10.05 4.79
N LEU A 236 6.32 10.48 5.93
CA LEU A 236 6.00 11.75 6.57
C LEU A 236 6.81 12.93 6.01
N ASN A 237 8.12 12.81 5.80
CA ASN A 237 8.95 13.96 5.39
C ASN A 237 8.49 14.55 4.06
N LYS A 238 8.11 13.70 3.10
CA LYS A 238 7.58 14.15 1.80
C LYS A 238 6.25 14.92 1.90
N THR A 239 5.60 14.90 3.07
CA THR A 239 4.28 15.50 3.28
C THR A 239 4.34 16.67 4.24
N PHE A 240 5.14 16.59 5.30
CA PHE A 240 5.23 17.61 6.34
C PHE A 240 6.43 18.56 6.18
N GLN A 241 7.41 18.23 5.33
CA GLN A 241 8.53 19.11 4.93
C GLN A 241 8.36 19.51 3.47
#